data_AF-T0V3F5-F1
#
_entry.id   AF-T0V3F5-F1
#
_cell.length_a   1.000
_cell.length_b   1.000
_cell.length_c   1.000
_cell.angle_alpha   90.00
_cell.angle_beta   90.00
_cell.angle_gamma   90.00
#
_symmetry.space_group_name_H-M   'P 1'
#
loop_
_entity.id
_entity.type
_entity.pdbx_description
1 polymer ?
#
loop_
_entity_poly.entity_id
_entity_poly.type
_entity_poly.pdbx_seq_one_letter_code
_entity_poly.pdbx_strand_id
1 'polypeptide(L)' 'MWLVYDAETNSLKSKYSYEGRYDKDEELLPRKEFEKWFEEVKESQE' A
#
# COMPACT_ATOMS: atom_id res chain seq x y z
N MET A 1 0.41 -8.94 10.34
CA MET A 1 1.63 -9.76 10.47
C MET A 1 1.56 -10.43 11.83
N TRP A 2 1.59 -11.76 11.88
CA TRP A 2 1.51 -12.49 13.14
C TRP A 2 2.65 -13.52 13.20
N LEU A 3 3.33 -13.54 14.34
CA LEU A 3 4.37 -14.52 14.66
C LEU A 3 3.72 -15.64 15.47
N VAL A 4 3.86 -16.88 15.00
CA VAL A 4 3.39 -18.06 15.71
C VAL A 4 4.62 -18.83 16.16
N TYR A 5 4.81 -18.89 17.48
CA TYR A 5 5.86 -19.69 18.09
C TYR A 5 5.34 -21.09 18.40
N ASP A 6 6.09 -22.09 17.97
CA ASP A 6 5.81 -23.50 18.17
C ASP A 6 6.80 -24.04 19.23
N ALA A 7 6.28 -24.33 20.42
CA ALA A 7 7.10 -24.75 21.56
C ALA A 7 7.60 -26.21 21.46
N GLU A 8 6.92 -27.07 20.69
CA GLU A 8 7.34 -28.46 20.51
C GLU A 8 8.55 -28.56 19.59
N THR A 9 8.57 -27.77 18.52
CA THR A 9 9.67 -27.75 17.55
C THR A 9 10.68 -26.64 17.81
N ASN A 10 10.44 -25.82 18.84
CA ASN A 10 11.21 -24.61 19.16
C ASN A 10 11.40 -23.71 17.92
N SER A 11 10.37 -23.62 17.09
CA SER A 11 10.42 -22.95 15.79
C SER A 11 9.48 -21.76 15.74
N LEU A 12 9.94 -20.69 15.07
CA LEU A 12 9.17 -19.47 14.90
C LEU A 12 8.66 -19.39 13.46
N LYS A 13 7.34 -19.47 13.29
CA LYS A 13 6.69 -19.34 11.98
C LYS A 13 6.14 -17.92 11.83
N SER A 14 6.67 -17.19 10.86
CA SER A 14 6.13 -15.90 10.47
C SER A 14 5.02 -16.11 9.42
N LYS A 15 3.81 -15.65 9.71
CA LYS A 15 2.77 -15.49 8.69
C LYS A 15 2.67 -14.02 8.33
N TYR A 16 3.32 -13.66 7.24
CA TYR A 16 3.27 -12.33 6.66
C TYR A 16 2.20 -12.32 5.56
N SER A 17 0.98 -11.86 5.91
CA SER A 17 -0.02 -11.51 4.89
C SER A 17 0.38 -10.14 4.32
N TYR A 18 1.02 -10.16 3.15
CA TYR A 18 1.34 -8.97 2.37
C TYR A 18 0.15 -8.49 1.52
N GLU A 19 -0.83 -9.37 1.33
CA GLU A 19 -1.90 -9.21 0.35
C GLU A 19 -2.94 -8.15 0.76
N GLY A 20 -3.13 -7.89 2.06
CA GLY A 20 -4.19 -6.98 2.51
C GLY A 20 -3.85 -5.49 2.59
N ARG A 21 -2.61 -5.06 2.26
CA ARG A 21 -2.23 -3.64 2.35
C ARG A 21 -2.44 -2.86 1.05
N TYR A 22 -2.25 -3.51 -0.08
CA TYR A 22 -2.31 -2.88 -1.40
C TYR A 22 -3.58 -3.24 -2.19
N ASP A 23 -4.41 -4.14 -1.67
CA ASP A 23 -5.71 -4.50 -2.25
C ASP A 23 -6.73 -3.35 -2.26
N LYS A 24 -6.41 -2.24 -1.58
CA LYS A 24 -7.22 -1.01 -1.51
C LYS A 24 -6.58 0.19 -2.21
N ASP A 25 -5.41 0.03 -2.84
CA ASP A 25 -4.71 1.15 -3.48
C ASP A 25 -5.36 1.63 -4.79
N GLU A 26 -6.34 0.90 -5.34
CA GLU A 26 -7.16 1.40 -6.44
C GLU A 26 -8.04 2.61 -6.03
N GLU A 27 -8.36 2.77 -4.74
CA GLU A 27 -9.07 3.95 -4.21
C GLU A 27 -8.14 5.09 -3.77
N LEU A 28 -6.84 4.83 -3.59
CA LEU A 28 -5.89 5.78 -3.00
C LEU A 28 -5.21 6.70 -4.00
N LEU A 29 -5.37 6.47 -5.31
CA LEU A 29 -4.95 7.43 -6.32
C LEU A 29 -6.04 8.49 -6.48
N PRO A 30 -5.87 9.70 -5.94
CA PRO A 30 -6.87 10.75 -6.03
C PRO A 30 -6.76 11.33 -7.44
N ARG A 31 -7.35 10.62 -8.42
CA ARG A 31 -7.20 10.94 -9.85
C ARG A 31 -7.67 12.35 -10.16
N LYS A 32 -8.70 12.82 -9.47
CA LYS A 32 -9.26 14.17 -9.65
C LYS A 32 -8.28 15.25 -9.18
N GLU A 33 -7.63 15.02 -8.06
CA GLU A 33 -6.64 15.92 -7.48
C GLU A 33 -5.36 15.91 -8.32
N PHE A 34 -4.98 14.74 -8.86
CA PHE A 34 -3.89 14.63 -9.81
C PHE A 34 -4.17 15.38 -11.11
N GLU A 35 -5.36 15.20 -11.70
CA GLU A 35 -5.77 15.90 -12.93
C GLU A 35 -5.74 17.42 -12.73
N LYS A 36 -6.32 17.91 -11.62
CA LYS A 36 -6.30 19.34 -11.29
C LYS A 36 -4.88 19.88 -11.13
N TRP A 37 -4.04 19.20 -10.35
CA TRP A 37 -2.64 19.60 -10.17
C TRP A 37 -1.86 19.57 -11.48
N PHE A 38 -2.11 18.56 -12.33
CA PHE A 38 -1.43 18.40 -13.61
C PHE A 38 -1.77 19.54 -14.58
N GLU A 39 -3.03 19.96 -14.64
CA GLU A 39 -3.45 21.14 -15.41
C GLU A 39 -2.79 22.42 -14.88
N GLU A 40 -2.77 22.65 -13.57
CA GLU A 40 -2.12 23.81 -12.94
C GLU A 40 -0.61 23.89 -13.27
N VAL A 41 0.09 22.75 -13.24
CA VAL A 41 1.53 22.68 -13.59
C VAL A 41 1.76 22.96 -15.08
N LYS A 42 0.87 22.47 -15.95
CA LYS A 42 0.98 22.67 -17.40
C LYS A 42 0.77 24.13 -17.77
N GLU A 43 -0.23 24.79 -17.19
CA GLU A 43 -0.46 26.24 -17.38
C GLU A 43 0.68 27.09 -16.83
N SER A 44 1.37 26.63 -15.79
CA SER A 44 2.52 27.33 -15.20
C SER A 44 3.82 27.20 -16.01
N GLN A 45 3.85 26.36 -17.04
CA GLN A 45 5.02 26.12 -17.90
C GLN A 45 4.93 26.80 -19.29
N GLU A 46 3.82 27.49 -19.60
CA GLU A 46 3.70 28.42 -20.74
C GLU A 46 4.03 29.87 -20.32
#